data_AF-A0A3A9ZWS1-F1
#
_entry.id   AF-A0A3A9ZWS1-F1
#
_cell.length_a   1.000
_cell.length_b   1.000
_cell.length_c   1.000
_cell.angle_alpha   90.00
_cell.angle_beta   90.00
_cell.angle_gamma   90.00
#
_symmetry.space_group_name_H-M   'P 1'
#
loop_
_entity.id
_entity.type
_entity.pdbx_description
1 polymer ?
#
loop_
_entity_poly.entity_id
_entity_poly.type
_entity_poly.pdbx_seq_one_letter_code
_entity_poly.pdbx_strand_id
1 'polypeptide(L)'
;MLPRAADEAALRRVARRRQRDDVQRTQRVDVRYSVAEKQAITAKARSMNIAGAHLVGAAVMAYLEGDLALLGQRTAIDDYIDELNTLRAQVAKIGTNVNQIARVLNSGGHPQPVDAAVLARAHRLLDTVRATVVGLDAAAYSATTGKAATE
;
A
#
# COMPACT_ATOMS: atom_id res chain seq x y z
N MET A 1 5.12 13.81 8.07
CA MET A 1 6.44 13.45 7.51
C MET A 1 6.45 11.98 7.07
N LEU A 2 5.68 11.64 6.01
CA LEU A 2 5.61 10.30 5.39
C LEU A 2 5.72 10.25 3.84
N PRO A 3 6.07 11.32 3.09
CA PRO A 3 5.92 11.33 1.62
C PRO A 3 6.78 10.27 0.92
N ARG A 4 7.96 9.97 1.46
CA ARG A 4 8.96 9.12 0.79
C ARG A 4 8.62 7.64 0.70
N ALA A 5 7.76 7.14 1.59
CA ALA A 5 7.38 5.74 1.65
C ALA A 5 6.23 5.42 0.67
N ALA A 6 5.29 6.36 0.52
CA ALA A 6 4.16 6.25 -0.41
C ALA A 6 4.64 6.28 -1.88
N ASP A 7 5.53 7.20 -2.23
CA ASP A 7 6.13 7.28 -3.57
C ASP A 7 6.83 5.97 -3.97
N GLU A 8 7.49 5.35 -3.00
CA GLU A 8 8.21 4.10 -3.20
C GLU A 8 7.26 2.90 -3.37
N ALA A 9 6.11 2.91 -2.69
CA ALA A 9 5.06 1.92 -2.88
C ALA A 9 4.39 2.06 -4.26
N ALA A 10 4.09 3.29 -4.71
CA ALA A 10 3.55 3.57 -6.03
C ALA A 10 4.48 3.09 -7.15
N LEU A 11 5.78 3.42 -7.04
CA LEU A 11 6.81 2.92 -7.96
C LEU A 11 6.87 1.39 -8.01
N ARG A 12 6.83 0.73 -6.85
CA ARG A 12 6.82 -0.75 -6.77
C ARG A 12 5.57 -1.35 -7.40
N ARG A 13 4.40 -0.72 -7.26
CA ARG A 13 3.16 -1.17 -7.90
C ARG A 13 3.29 -1.11 -9.42
N VAL A 14 3.72 0.02 -9.98
CA VAL A 14 3.90 0.18 -11.43
C VAL A 14 4.97 -0.76 -11.98
N ALA A 15 6.10 -0.91 -11.27
CA ALA A 15 7.14 -1.87 -11.65
C ALA A 15 6.61 -3.32 -11.71
N ARG A 16 5.71 -3.70 -10.80
CA ARG A 16 5.04 -5.01 -10.80
C ARG A 16 3.91 -5.14 -11.83
N ARG A 17 3.24 -4.04 -12.17
CA ARG A 17 2.07 -4.02 -13.09
C ARG A 17 2.47 -4.11 -14.55
N ARG A 18 3.73 -3.80 -14.89
CA ARG A 18 4.26 -3.98 -16.24
C ARG A 18 4.26 -5.47 -16.60
N GLN A 19 3.21 -5.89 -17.29
CA GLN A 19 3.13 -7.21 -17.92
C GLN A 19 4.33 -7.37 -18.86
N ARG A 20 4.97 -8.54 -18.79
CA ARG A 20 6.13 -8.84 -19.64
C ARG A 20 5.63 -8.93 -21.08
N ASP A 21 5.94 -7.92 -21.87
CA ASP A 21 5.74 -7.98 -23.32
C ASP A 21 6.69 -9.03 -23.91
N ASP A 22 6.19 -9.81 -24.86
CA ASP A 22 6.98 -10.85 -25.54
C ASP A 22 8.00 -10.25 -26.53
N VAL A 23 7.85 -8.95 -26.82
CA VAL A 23 8.70 -8.19 -27.74
C VAL A 23 9.48 -7.12 -26.98
N GLN A 24 10.77 -7.00 -27.29
CA GLN A 24 11.62 -5.95 -26.73
C GLN A 24 11.13 -4.56 -27.16
N ARG A 25 10.99 -3.64 -26.20
CA ARG A 25 10.65 -2.24 -26.48
C ARG A 25 11.84 -1.53 -27.14
N THR A 26 11.62 -0.98 -28.33
CA THR A 26 12.64 -0.31 -29.15
C THR A 26 12.60 1.22 -29.06
N GLN A 27 11.45 1.79 -28.68
CA GLN A 27 11.27 3.24 -28.55
C GLN A 27 12.03 3.78 -27.34
N ARG A 28 12.70 4.93 -27.51
CA ARG A 28 13.54 5.56 -26.50
C ARG A 28 13.21 7.03 -26.34
N VAL A 29 13.31 7.51 -25.10
CA VAL A 29 13.23 8.93 -24.75
C VAL A 29 14.54 9.30 -24.06
N ASP A 30 15.28 10.25 -24.61
CA ASP A 30 16.57 10.69 -24.08
C ASP A 30 16.42 11.96 -23.25
N VAL A 31 17.13 12.02 -22.12
CA VAL A 31 17.17 13.19 -21.25
C VAL A 31 18.59 13.39 -20.71
N ARG A 32 18.98 14.64 -20.47
CA ARG A 32 20.29 14.98 -19.90
C ARG A 32 20.12 15.39 -18.45
N TYR A 33 20.99 14.87 -17.59
CA TYR A 33 21.05 15.19 -16.16
C TYR A 33 22.38 15.84 -15.84
N SER A 34 22.36 16.78 -14.91
CA SER A 34 23.55 17.21 -14.19
C SER A 34 24.16 16.06 -13.39
N VAL A 35 25.40 16.25 -12.93
CA VAL A 35 26.10 15.28 -12.08
C VAL A 35 25.32 15.02 -10.78
N ALA A 36 24.81 16.07 -10.16
CA ALA A 36 24.06 15.98 -8.91
C ALA A 36 22.74 15.19 -9.09
N GLU A 37 21.99 15.46 -10.16
CA GLU A 37 20.75 14.74 -10.47
C GLU A 37 21.02 13.26 -10.74
N LYS A 38 22.06 12.94 -11.53
CA LYS A 38 22.46 11.55 -11.80
C LYS A 38 22.80 10.81 -10.52
N GLN A 39 23.55 11.44 -9.61
CA GLN A 39 23.91 10.84 -8.31
C GLN A 39 22.66 10.58 -7.46
N ALA A 40 21.74 11.54 -7.38
CA ALA A 40 20.49 11.40 -6.63
C ALA A 40 19.63 10.24 -7.18
N ILE A 41 19.43 10.19 -8.50
CA ILE A 41 18.67 9.13 -9.18
C ILE A 41 19.30 7.76 -8.90
N THR A 42 20.62 7.65 -9.07
CA THR A 42 21.33 6.37 -8.90
C THR A 42 21.32 5.92 -7.45
N ALA A 43 21.48 6.84 -6.49
CA ALA A 43 21.41 6.52 -5.06
C ALA A 43 20.02 5.99 -4.66
N LYS A 44 18.96 6.67 -5.10
CA LYS A 44 17.58 6.24 -4.80
C LYS A 44 17.25 4.91 -5.49
N ALA A 45 17.66 4.71 -6.74
CA ALA A 45 17.47 3.45 -7.44
C ALA A 45 18.18 2.27 -6.74
N ARG A 46 19.42 2.49 -6.27
CA ARG A 46 20.17 1.50 -5.47
C ARG A 46 19.46 1.14 -4.17
N SER A 47 18.91 2.12 -3.44
CA SER A 47 18.13 1.83 -2.22
C SER A 47 16.88 0.96 -2.47
N MET A 48 16.39 0.94 -3.72
CA MET A 48 15.25 0.14 -4.15
C MET A 48 15.65 -1.15 -4.88
N ASN A 49 16.96 -1.43 -5.02
CA ASN A 49 17.51 -2.56 -5.78
C ASN A 49 17.05 -2.61 -7.26
N ILE A 50 16.97 -1.45 -7.91
CA ILE A 50 16.62 -1.31 -9.34
C ILE A 50 17.63 -0.43 -10.09
N ALA A 51 17.61 -0.49 -11.42
CA ALA A 51 18.41 0.39 -12.26
C ALA A 51 17.85 1.82 -12.29
N GLY A 52 18.71 2.83 -12.43
CA GLY A 52 18.29 4.25 -12.50
C GLY A 52 17.31 4.53 -13.64
N ALA A 53 17.52 3.93 -14.82
CA ALA A 53 16.59 4.03 -15.94
C ALA A 53 15.22 3.39 -15.62
N HIS A 54 15.22 2.31 -14.83
CA HIS A 54 13.98 1.67 -14.38
C HIS A 54 13.22 2.60 -13.42
N LEU A 55 13.92 3.26 -12.50
CA LEU A 55 13.33 4.24 -11.59
C LEU A 55 12.69 5.41 -12.36
N VAL A 56 13.42 6.03 -13.28
CA VAL A 56 12.93 7.16 -14.10
C VAL A 56 11.73 6.71 -14.93
N GLY A 57 11.84 5.60 -15.65
CA GLY A 57 10.75 5.09 -16.48
C GLY A 57 9.53 4.71 -15.65
N ALA A 58 9.70 4.10 -14.47
CA ALA A 58 8.59 3.75 -13.57
C ALA A 58 7.91 5.00 -13.01
N ALA A 59 8.67 6.03 -12.63
CA ALA A 59 8.13 7.28 -12.14
C ALA A 59 7.27 7.99 -13.19
N VAL A 60 7.78 8.08 -14.43
CA VAL A 60 7.07 8.72 -15.54
C VAL A 60 5.80 7.95 -15.91
N MET A 61 5.87 6.62 -16.01
CA MET A 61 4.66 5.84 -16.31
C MET A 61 3.63 5.92 -15.20
N ALA A 62 4.07 5.86 -13.93
CA ALA A 62 3.17 6.05 -12.81
C ALA A 62 2.51 7.44 -12.84
N TYR A 63 3.25 8.47 -13.22
CA TYR A 63 2.70 9.81 -13.42
C TYR A 63 1.65 9.86 -14.55
N LEU A 64 1.94 9.23 -15.69
CA LEU A 64 1.01 9.16 -16.83
C LEU A 64 -0.24 8.31 -16.54
N GLU A 65 -0.10 7.27 -15.72
CA GLU A 65 -1.19 6.37 -15.30
C GLU A 65 -2.00 6.94 -14.13
N GLY A 66 -1.63 8.11 -13.60
CA GLY A 66 -2.28 8.72 -12.43
C GLY A 66 -1.93 8.06 -11.08
N ASP A 67 -1.01 7.09 -11.09
CA ASP A 67 -0.52 6.34 -9.91
C ASP A 67 0.57 7.10 -9.13
N LEU A 68 1.18 8.11 -9.75
CA LEU A 68 2.06 9.08 -9.10
C LEU A 68 1.46 10.46 -9.39
N ALA A 69 0.64 10.96 -8.47
CA ALA A 69 0.20 12.34 -8.58
C ALA A 69 1.43 13.25 -8.69
N LEU A 70 1.39 14.18 -9.65
CA LEU A 70 2.41 15.21 -9.88
C LEU A 70 2.91 15.72 -8.52
N LEU A 71 4.23 15.74 -8.32
CA LEU A 71 4.92 16.21 -7.11
C LEU A 71 4.18 17.42 -6.51
N GLY A 72 3.33 17.19 -5.51
CA GLY A 72 2.50 18.22 -4.91
C GLY A 72 1.06 17.84 -4.53
N GLN A 73 0.44 16.79 -5.09
CA GLN A 73 -0.96 16.46 -4.77
C GLN A 73 -1.17 15.01 -4.37
N ARG A 74 -0.93 14.68 -3.10
CA ARG A 74 -1.43 13.44 -2.49
C ARG A 74 -2.94 13.37 -2.74
N THR A 75 -3.43 12.26 -3.26
CA THR A 75 -4.87 12.07 -3.42
C THR A 75 -5.45 11.54 -2.11
N ALA A 76 -6.71 11.87 -1.80
CA ALA A 76 -7.41 11.31 -0.65
C ALA A 76 -7.46 9.76 -0.69
N ILE A 77 -7.36 9.16 -1.88
CA ILE A 77 -7.34 7.70 -2.06
C ILE A 77 -6.06 7.10 -1.47
N ASP A 78 -4.91 7.75 -1.63
CA ASP A 78 -3.63 7.26 -1.09
C ASP A 78 -3.62 7.28 0.45
N ASP A 79 -4.23 8.31 1.05
CA ASP A 79 -4.43 8.39 2.50
C ASP A 79 -5.25 7.19 3.02
N TYR A 80 -6.35 6.88 2.34
CA TYR A 80 -7.20 5.73 2.71
C TYR A 80 -6.49 4.39 2.54
N ILE A 81 -5.65 4.22 1.51
CA ILE A 81 -4.87 2.99 1.31
C ILE A 81 -3.87 2.79 2.46
N ASP A 82 -3.20 3.86 2.91
CA ASP A 82 -2.26 3.80 4.03
C ASP A 82 -2.96 3.47 5.36
N GLU A 83 -4.13 4.05 5.59
CA GLU A 83 -4.97 3.74 6.76
C GLU A 83 -5.41 2.27 6.74
N LEU A 84 -5.87 1.75 5.59
CA LEU A 84 -6.22 0.34 5.42
C LEU A 84 -5.03 -0.60 5.68
N ASN A 85 -3.84 -0.25 5.19
CA ASN A 85 -2.63 -1.03 5.45
C ASN A 85 -2.25 -1.04 6.94
N THR A 86 -2.43 0.10 7.62
CA THR A 86 -2.20 0.22 9.06
C THR A 86 -3.17 -0.65 9.85
N LEU A 87 -4.46 -0.62 9.49
CA LEU A 87 -5.49 -1.48 10.07
C LEU A 87 -5.18 -2.96 9.86
N ARG A 88 -4.76 -3.36 8.65
CA ARG A 88 -4.36 -4.75 8.35
C ARG A 88 -3.22 -5.23 9.25
N ALA A 89 -2.22 -4.38 9.50
CA ALA A 89 -1.12 -4.71 10.40
C ALA A 89 -1.57 -4.88 11.86
N GLN A 90 -2.52 -4.07 12.33
CA GLN A 90 -3.10 -4.21 13.65
C GLN A 90 -3.91 -5.51 13.79
N VAL A 91 -4.71 -5.86 12.76
CA VAL A 91 -5.46 -7.14 12.72
C VAL A 91 -4.51 -8.34 12.74
N ALA A 92 -3.39 -8.29 12.02
CA ALA A 92 -2.40 -9.36 12.05
C ALA A 92 -1.83 -9.61 13.46
N LYS A 93 -1.54 -8.53 14.22
CA LYS A 93 -1.09 -8.61 15.61
C LYS A 93 -2.15 -9.24 16.53
N ILE A 94 -3.42 -8.92 16.33
CA ILE A 94 -4.53 -9.56 17.04
C ILE A 94 -4.56 -11.06 16.76
N GLY A 95 -4.43 -11.46 15.48
CA GLY A 95 -4.37 -12.87 15.09
C GLY A 95 -3.21 -13.62 15.74
N THR A 96 -2.04 -12.98 15.90
CA THR A 96 -0.90 -13.55 16.65
C THR A 96 -1.28 -13.83 18.11
N ASN A 97 -1.91 -12.88 18.80
CA ASN A 97 -2.30 -13.05 20.20
C ASN A 97 -3.36 -14.15 20.37
N VAL A 98 -4.36 -14.20 19.49
CA VAL A 98 -5.37 -15.27 19.47
C VAL A 98 -4.72 -16.64 19.29
N ASN A 99 -3.78 -16.75 18.35
CA ASN A 99 -3.05 -18.00 18.10
C ASN A 99 -2.19 -18.43 19.30
N GLN A 100 -1.61 -17.48 20.04
CA GLN A 100 -0.86 -17.77 21.27
C GLN A 100 -1.78 -18.34 22.37
N ILE A 101 -2.95 -17.74 22.60
CA ILE A 101 -3.93 -18.22 23.59
C ILE A 101 -4.46 -19.61 23.21
N ALA A 102 -4.79 -19.82 21.92
CA ALA A 102 -5.22 -21.11 21.41
C ALA A 102 -4.16 -22.19 21.63
N ARG A 103 -2.88 -21.86 21.44
CA ARG A 103 -1.77 -22.79 21.69
C ARG A 103 -1.69 -23.21 23.16
N VAL A 104 -1.84 -22.26 24.09
CA VAL A 104 -1.85 -22.54 25.54
C VAL A 104 -3.00 -23.48 25.90
N LEU A 105 -4.21 -23.18 25.42
CA LEU A 105 -5.38 -24.04 25.62
C LEU A 105 -5.19 -25.46 25.05
N ASN A 106 -4.70 -25.57 23.82
CA ASN A 106 -4.49 -26.85 23.16
C ASN A 106 -3.39 -27.70 23.83
N SER A 107 -2.47 -27.07 24.57
CA SER A 107 -1.47 -27.76 25.39
C SER A 107 -1.97 -28.16 26.78
N GLY A 108 -3.25 -27.97 27.09
CA GLY A 108 -3.82 -28.23 28.42
C GLY A 108 -3.42 -27.19 29.48
N GLY A 109 -2.80 -26.07 29.06
CA GLY A 109 -2.43 -24.98 29.95
C GLY A 109 -3.63 -24.09 30.31
N HIS A 110 -3.45 -23.25 31.32
CA HIS A 110 -4.45 -22.29 31.75
C HIS A 110 -4.10 -20.89 31.22
N PRO A 111 -4.94 -20.28 30.36
CA PRO A 111 -4.78 -18.90 29.93
C PRO A 111 -4.76 -17.95 31.13
N GLN A 112 -4.07 -16.83 30.96
CA GLN A 112 -4.06 -15.78 31.97
C GLN A 112 -5.45 -15.13 32.08
N PRO A 113 -5.86 -14.63 33.26
CA PRO A 113 -7.13 -13.94 33.43
C PRO A 113 -7.33 -12.74 32.47
N VAL A 114 -6.23 -12.11 32.05
CA VAL A 114 -6.22 -10.99 31.11
C VAL A 114 -6.55 -11.41 29.67
N ASP A 115 -6.34 -12.68 29.31
CA ASP A 115 -6.52 -13.18 27.94
C ASP A 115 -7.99 -13.08 27.50
N ALA A 116 -8.93 -13.32 28.40
CA ALA A 116 -10.36 -13.17 28.13
C ALA A 116 -10.74 -11.71 27.81
N ALA A 117 -10.17 -10.75 28.54
CA ALA A 117 -10.40 -9.33 28.31
C ALA A 117 -9.77 -8.86 26.99
N VAL A 118 -8.57 -9.34 26.68
CA VAL A 118 -7.87 -9.07 25.41
C VAL A 118 -8.67 -9.64 24.23
N LEU A 119 -9.18 -10.87 24.33
CA LEU A 119 -10.03 -11.48 23.30
C LEU A 119 -11.33 -10.72 23.08
N ALA A 120 -12.01 -10.29 24.16
CA ALA A 120 -13.24 -9.51 24.05
C ALA A 120 -13.00 -8.13 23.39
N ARG A 121 -11.87 -7.48 23.72
CA ARG A 121 -11.45 -6.21 23.08
C ARG A 121 -11.12 -6.43 21.60
N ALA A 122 -10.39 -7.50 21.29
CA ALA A 122 -10.03 -7.88 19.94
C ALA A 122 -11.26 -8.16 19.06
N HIS A 123 -12.24 -8.91 19.57
CA HIS A 123 -13.48 -9.21 18.85
C HIS A 123 -14.24 -7.94 18.47
N ARG A 124 -14.46 -7.02 19.44
CA ARG A 124 -15.11 -5.73 19.18
C ARG A 124 -14.36 -4.87 18.17
N LEU A 125 -13.03 -4.88 18.23
CA LEU A 125 -12.20 -4.14 17.28
C LEU A 125 -12.33 -4.73 15.87
N LEU A 126 -12.33 -6.07 15.73
CA LEU A 126 -12.54 -6.74 14.46
C LEU A 126 -13.93 -6.48 13.87
N ASP A 127 -14.97 -6.45 14.71
CA ASP A 127 -16.33 -6.08 14.29
C ASP A 127 -16.40 -4.65 13.79
N THR A 128 -15.72 -3.72 14.49
CA THR A 128 -15.62 -2.32 14.08
C THR A 128 -14.91 -2.20 12.74
N VAL A 129 -13.76 -2.87 12.58
CA VAL A 129 -13.01 -2.89 11.31
C VAL A 129 -13.86 -3.44 10.18
N ARG A 130 -14.59 -4.54 10.41
CA ARG A 130 -15.50 -5.12 9.41
C ARG A 130 -16.59 -4.14 9.00
N ALA A 131 -17.24 -3.49 9.97
CA ALA A 131 -18.28 -2.50 9.70
C ALA A 131 -17.74 -1.30 8.91
N THR A 132 -16.55 -0.80 9.26
CA THR A 132 -15.89 0.29 8.52
C THR A 132 -15.56 -0.12 7.09
N VAL A 133 -15.02 -1.32 6.86
CA VAL A 133 -14.71 -1.81 5.51
C VAL A 133 -15.97 -1.94 4.66
N VAL A 134 -17.07 -2.46 5.21
CA VAL A 134 -18.37 -2.53 4.52
C VAL A 134 -18.89 -1.12 4.20
N GLY A 135 -18.75 -0.16 5.12
CA GLY A 135 -19.13 1.23 4.88
C GLY A 135 -18.31 1.90 3.78
N LEU A 136 -17.00 1.62 3.72
CA LEU A 136 -16.11 2.11 2.67
C LEU A 136 -16.47 1.53 1.29
N ASP A 137 -16.79 0.24 1.22
CA ASP A 137 -17.20 -0.42 -0.02
C ASP A 137 -18.52 0.16 -0.56
N ALA A 138 -19.50 0.37 0.33
CA ALA A 138 -20.77 1.01 -0.03
C ALA A 138 -20.58 2.47 -0.50
N ALA A 139 -19.70 3.23 0.17
CA ALA A 139 -19.39 4.60 -0.22
C ALA A 139 -18.66 4.66 -1.58
N ALA A 140 -17.72 3.74 -1.82
CA ALA A 140 -17.01 3.62 -3.09
C ALA A 140 -17.95 3.25 -4.24
N TYR A 141 -18.84 2.28 -4.02
CA TYR A 141 -19.87 1.88 -4.99
C TYR A 141 -20.84 3.03 -5.32
N SER A 142 -21.23 3.82 -4.32
CA SER A 142 -22.09 4.99 -4.52
C SER A 142 -21.39 6.11 -5.29
N ALA A 143 -20.09 6.31 -5.06
CA ALA A 143 -19.30 7.31 -5.76
C ALA A 143 -19.07 6.98 -7.24
N THR A 144 -18.94 5.69 -7.60
CA THR A 144 -18.80 5.26 -9.01
C THR A 144 -20.13 5.28 -9.76
N THR A 145 -21.22 4.88 -9.12
CA THR A 145 -22.57 4.91 -9.71
C THR A 145 -23.13 6.33 -9.84
N GLY A 146 -22.82 7.23 -8.89
CA GLY A 146 -23.20 8.65 -8.97
C GLY A 146 -22.49 9.41 -10.09
N LYS A 147 -21.25 9.04 -10.43
CA LYS A 147 -20.48 9.65 -11.54
C LYS A 147 -21.04 9.29 -12.92
N ALA A 148 -21.58 8.08 -13.07
CA ALA A 148 -22.19 7.59 -14.31
C ALA A 148 -23.57 8.18 -14.62
N ALA A 149 -24.20 8.90 -13.68
CA ALA A 149 -25.48 9.56 -13.87
C ALA A 149 -25.37 11.04 -14.28
N THR A 150 -24.15 11.58 -14.34
CA THR A 150 -23.85 12.99 -14.63
C THR A 150 -23.04 13.20 -15.92
N GLU A 151 -22.78 12.14 -16.68
CA GLU A 151 -22.28 12.18 -18.07
C GLU A 151 -23.40 11.78 -19.03
#